data_AF-A0A0Q8SB32-F1
#
_entry.id   AF-A0A0Q8SB32-F1
#
_cell.length_a   1.000
_cell.length_b   1.000
_cell.length_c   1.000
_cell.angle_alpha   90.00
_cell.angle_beta   90.00
_cell.angle_gamma   90.00
#
_symmetry.space_group_name_H-M   'P 1'
#
loop_
_entity.id
_entity.type
_entity.pdbx_description
1 polymer ?
#
loop_
_entity_poly.entity_id
_entity_poly.type
_entity_poly.pdbx_seq_one_letter_code
_entity_poly.pdbx_strand_id
1 'polypeptide(L)'
;MAGHPITLAIKAPGAAEPVPGQVAFFERYTQAPDLAFHKGEDLLVGEYEQCVRRQFPADWREAFEWVALSIPADGDELKPWDLSFECLQGVAARRHFTCFIERGHVVRVEVSG
;
A
#
# COMPACT_ATOMS: atom_id res chain seq x y z
N MET A 1 11.42 -4.41 -18.33
CA MET A 1 11.50 -4.24 -16.88
C MET A 1 10.85 -5.45 -16.25
N ALA A 2 11.59 -6.22 -15.46
CA ALA A 2 10.98 -7.29 -14.66
C ALA A 2 10.28 -6.61 -13.49
N GLY A 3 8.96 -6.76 -13.36
CA GLY A 3 8.23 -6.25 -12.20
C GLY A 3 8.57 -7.07 -10.96
N HIS A 4 8.70 -6.42 -9.80
CA HIS A 4 8.80 -7.15 -8.54
C HIS A 4 7.45 -7.76 -8.17
N PRO A 5 7.44 -8.94 -7.55
CA PRO A 5 6.20 -9.57 -7.12
C PRO A 5 5.53 -8.73 -6.03
N ILE A 6 4.23 -8.49 -6.17
CA ILE A 6 3.40 -7.87 -5.14
C ILE A 6 2.77 -8.98 -4.30
N THR A 7 2.83 -8.85 -2.97
CA THR A 7 2.15 -9.76 -2.04
C THR A 7 0.68 -9.37 -1.91
N LEU A 8 -0.21 -10.36 -2.04
CA LEU A 8 -1.66 -10.16 -1.92
C LEU A 8 -2.20 -10.96 -0.75
N ALA A 9 -2.90 -10.29 0.17
CA ALA A 9 -3.59 -10.94 1.27
C ALA A 9 -5.11 -10.77 1.10
N ILE A 10 -5.83 -11.87 0.88
CA ILE A 10 -7.29 -11.84 0.72
C ILE A 10 -7.94 -12.30 2.01
N LYS A 11 -8.78 -11.46 2.61
CA LYS A 11 -9.54 -11.84 3.81
C LYS A 11 -10.80 -12.61 3.40
N ALA A 12 -10.71 -13.94 3.41
CA ALA A 12 -11.84 -14.84 3.11
C ALA A 12 -12.09 -15.82 4.29
N PRO A 13 -13.33 -16.20 4.59
CA PRO A 13 -13.62 -17.24 5.58
C PRO A 13 -13.12 -18.62 5.11
N GLY A 14 -12.11 -19.16 5.79
CA GLY A 14 -11.59 -20.51 5.51
C GLY A 14 -10.98 -20.64 4.12
N ALA A 15 -11.47 -21.60 3.33
CA ALA A 15 -11.03 -21.86 1.96
C ALA A 15 -11.99 -21.30 0.90
N ALA A 16 -12.79 -20.29 1.25
CA ALA A 16 -13.72 -19.66 0.30
C ALA A 16 -12.96 -18.98 -0.84
N GLU A 17 -13.48 -19.12 -2.06
CA GLU A 17 -12.98 -18.37 -3.22
C GLU A 17 -13.20 -16.87 -3.02
N PRO A 18 -12.33 -16.01 -3.60
CA PRO A 18 -12.53 -14.57 -3.59
C PRO A 18 -13.87 -14.20 -4.22
N VAL A 19 -14.64 -13.36 -3.53
CA VAL A 19 -15.91 -12.88 -4.10
C VAL A 19 -15.67 -11.83 -5.19
N PRO A 20 -16.62 -11.59 -6.11
CA PRO A 20 -16.43 -10.62 -7.20
C PRO A 20 -15.98 -9.23 -6.75
N GLY A 21 -16.45 -8.75 -5.60
CA GLY A 21 -16.02 -7.47 -5.04
C GLY A 21 -14.53 -7.44 -4.68
N GLN A 22 -13.98 -8.54 -4.18
CA GLN A 22 -12.54 -8.66 -3.86
C GLN A 22 -11.69 -8.69 -5.12
N VAL A 23 -12.15 -9.38 -6.17
CA VAL A 23 -11.48 -9.39 -7.48
C VAL A 23 -11.48 -7.99 -8.09
N ALA A 24 -12.62 -7.30 -8.10
CA ALA A 24 -12.73 -5.94 -8.61
C ALA A 24 -11.86 -4.95 -7.83
N PHE A 25 -11.75 -5.12 -6.50
CA PHE A 25 -10.86 -4.32 -5.66
C PHE A 25 -9.38 -4.55 -6.05
N PHE A 26 -8.96 -5.81 -6.18
CA PHE A 26 -7.61 -6.16 -6.62
C PHE A 26 -7.28 -5.54 -7.98
N GLU A 27 -8.16 -5.72 -8.98
CA GLU A 27 -7.95 -5.21 -10.33
C GLU A 27 -7.84 -3.69 -10.34
N ARG A 28 -8.70 -2.98 -9.59
CA ARG A 28 -8.67 -1.51 -9.48
C ARG A 28 -7.30 -0.99 -9.07
N TYR A 29 -6.73 -1.54 -8.00
CA TYR A 29 -5.46 -1.05 -7.46
C TYR A 29 -4.25 -1.54 -8.27
N THR A 30 -4.29 -2.77 -8.79
CA THR A 30 -3.17 -3.31 -9.58
C THR A 30 -3.08 -2.74 -11.00
N GLN A 31 -4.20 -2.32 -11.58
CA GLN A 31 -4.19 -1.64 -12.88
C GLN A 31 -3.82 -0.15 -12.78
N ALA A 32 -3.89 0.44 -11.59
CA ALA A 32 -3.55 1.84 -11.36
C ALA A 32 -2.76 2.03 -10.04
N PRO A 33 -1.45 1.72 -10.03
CA PRO A 33 -0.60 1.86 -8.83
C PRO A 33 -0.58 3.28 -8.24
N ASP A 34 -0.79 4.31 -9.06
CA ASP A 34 -0.94 5.69 -8.57
C ASP A 34 -2.11 5.84 -7.60
N LEU A 35 -3.21 5.09 -7.80
CA LEU A 35 -4.32 5.08 -6.85
C LEU A 35 -3.92 4.50 -5.49
N ALA A 36 -3.04 3.49 -5.48
CA ALA A 36 -2.54 2.92 -4.22
C ALA A 36 -1.70 3.95 -3.45
N PHE A 37 -0.81 4.66 -4.16
CA PHE A 37 0.00 5.72 -3.55
C PHE A 37 -0.88 6.87 -3.01
N HIS A 38 -1.76 7.43 -3.84
CA HIS A 38 -2.64 8.52 -3.43
C HIS A 38 -3.57 8.15 -2.26
N LYS A 39 -3.85 6.86 -2.06
CA LYS A 39 -4.65 6.42 -0.91
C LYS A 39 -3.94 6.57 0.42
N GLY A 40 -2.61 6.44 0.45
CA GLY A 40 -1.77 6.56 1.64
C GLY A 40 -1.04 7.89 1.78
N GLU A 41 -1.00 8.69 0.70
CA GLU A 41 -0.13 9.86 0.53
C GLU A 41 -0.16 10.84 1.72
N ASP A 42 -1.35 11.16 2.23
CA ASP A 42 -1.57 12.14 3.31
C ASP A 42 -0.66 11.92 4.54
N LEU A 43 -0.39 10.67 4.90
CA LEU A 43 0.49 10.32 6.02
C LEU A 43 1.83 9.75 5.56
N LEU A 44 1.86 9.05 4.44
CA LEU A 44 3.04 8.35 3.94
C LEU A 44 4.21 9.30 3.64
N VAL A 45 3.92 10.46 3.04
CA VAL A 45 4.93 11.45 2.68
C VAL A 45 5.64 11.99 3.93
N GLY A 46 4.88 12.35 4.96
CA GLY A 46 5.44 12.86 6.20
C GLY A 46 6.34 11.85 6.91
N GLU A 47 5.92 10.58 6.95
CA GLU A 47 6.74 9.50 7.53
C GLU A 47 8.02 9.25 6.73
N TYR A 48 7.94 9.30 5.39
CA TYR A 48 9.12 9.19 4.53
C TYR A 48 10.15 10.28 4.86
N GLU A 49 9.72 11.54 4.87
CA GLU A 49 10.63 12.67 5.04
C GLU A 49 11.30 12.65 6.42
N GLN A 50 10.57 12.22 7.45
CA GLN A 50 11.12 12.00 8.79
C GLN A 50 12.14 10.87 8.82
N CYS A 51 11.86 9.76 8.13
CA CYS A 51 12.72 8.57 8.12
C CYS A 51 13.99 8.77 7.29
N VAL A 52 13.88 9.41 6.11
CA VAL A 52 14.99 9.61 5.16
C VAL A 52 15.73 10.93 5.39
N ARG A 53 15.14 11.86 6.16
CA ARG A 53 15.67 13.21 6.43
C ARG A 53 15.88 14.03 5.15
N ARG A 54 14.98 13.88 4.19
CA ARG A 54 14.98 14.56 2.89
C ARG A 54 13.55 14.87 2.47
N GLN A 55 13.40 15.86 1.60
CA GLN A 55 12.13 16.16 0.97
C GLN A 55 11.67 14.99 0.07
N PHE A 56 10.37 14.74 0.04
CA PHE A 56 9.77 13.75 -0.84
C PHE A 56 9.91 14.16 -2.32
N PRO A 57 10.28 13.25 -3.23
CA PRO A 57 10.41 13.54 -4.65
C PRO A 57 9.05 13.85 -5.30
N ALA A 58 9.08 14.56 -6.43
CA ALA A 58 7.85 14.88 -7.17
C ALA A 58 7.19 13.63 -7.80
N ASP A 59 7.99 12.63 -8.20
CA ASP A 59 7.50 11.31 -8.59
C ASP A 59 7.71 10.33 -7.44
N TRP A 60 6.61 9.78 -6.90
CA TRP A 60 6.65 8.85 -5.78
C TRP A 60 7.46 7.59 -6.09
N ARG A 61 7.57 7.20 -7.36
CA ARG A 61 8.31 6.02 -7.80
C ARG A 61 9.82 6.14 -7.60
N GLU A 62 10.33 7.35 -7.39
CA GLU A 62 11.72 7.57 -7.00
C GLU A 62 11.96 7.23 -5.52
N ALA A 63 10.91 7.32 -4.68
CA ALA A 63 10.98 7.06 -3.25
C ALA A 63 10.54 5.65 -2.87
N PHE A 64 9.55 5.09 -3.58
CA PHE A 64 8.84 3.89 -3.17
C PHE A 64 8.60 2.91 -4.31
N GLU A 65 8.59 1.64 -3.94
CA GLU A 65 8.04 0.55 -4.72
C GLU A 65 6.83 -0.05 -3.98
N TRP A 66 5.73 -0.31 -4.70
CA TRP A 66 4.56 -0.94 -4.09
C TRP A 66 4.75 -2.45 -3.98
N VAL A 67 4.60 -3.00 -2.77
CA VAL A 67 4.99 -4.40 -2.49
C VAL A 67 3.88 -5.24 -1.88
N ALA A 68 2.84 -4.64 -1.28
CA ALA A 68 1.73 -5.42 -0.73
C ALA A 68 0.37 -4.72 -0.75
N LEU A 69 -0.68 -5.53 -0.82
CA LEU A 69 -2.08 -5.12 -0.68
C LEU A 69 -2.86 -6.17 0.11
N SER A 70 -3.54 -5.75 1.17
CA SER A 70 -4.59 -6.54 1.78
C SER A 70 -5.96 -6.15 1.21
N ILE A 71 -6.76 -7.15 0.83
CA ILE A 71 -8.08 -6.94 0.25
C ILE A 71 -9.12 -7.01 1.37
N PRO A 72 -9.95 -5.96 1.55
CA PRO A 72 -10.98 -5.95 2.57
C PRO A 72 -12.05 -7.02 2.32
N ALA A 73 -12.79 -7.35 3.37
CA ALA A 73 -13.89 -8.30 3.26
C ALA A 73 -14.96 -7.80 2.28
N ASP A 74 -15.38 -8.67 1.36
CA ASP A 74 -16.30 -8.36 0.25
C ASP A 74 -15.79 -7.30 -0.75
N GLY A 75 -14.51 -6.87 -0.65
CA GLY A 75 -13.97 -5.77 -1.44
C GLY A 75 -14.51 -4.39 -1.01
N ASP A 76 -15.09 -4.30 0.18
CA ASP A 76 -15.62 -3.05 0.73
C ASP A 76 -14.48 -2.16 1.25
N GLU A 77 -14.18 -1.09 0.51
CA GLU A 77 -13.12 -0.13 0.81
C GLU A 77 -13.34 0.63 2.14
N LEU A 78 -14.55 0.59 2.70
CA LEU A 78 -14.86 1.19 4.00
C LEU A 78 -14.49 0.27 5.18
N LYS A 79 -14.29 -1.03 4.94
CA LYS A 79 -13.78 -1.95 5.96
C LYS A 79 -12.26 -1.77 6.11
N PRO A 80 -11.64 -2.27 7.19
CA PRO A 80 -10.19 -2.17 7.36
C PRO A 80 -9.41 -2.96 6.30
N TRP A 81 -8.37 -2.33 5.77
CA TRP A 81 -7.36 -2.93 4.89
C TRP A 81 -6.06 -2.13 4.95
N ASP A 82 -5.03 -2.58 4.25
CA ASP A 82 -3.71 -1.99 4.26
C ASP A 82 -2.99 -2.18 2.92
N LEU A 83 -2.02 -1.31 2.68
CA LEU A 83 -1.12 -1.38 1.55
C LEU A 83 0.29 -1.03 2.01
N SER A 84 1.30 -1.67 1.43
CA SER A 84 2.68 -1.50 1.85
C SER A 84 3.58 -1.12 0.69
N PHE A 85 4.50 -0.21 0.97
CA PHE A 85 5.57 0.21 0.06
C PHE A 85 6.93 -0.13 0.65
N GLU A 86 7.88 -0.48 -0.21
CA GLU A 86 9.30 -0.55 0.13
C GLU A 86 9.98 0.77 -0.25
N CYS A 87 10.74 1.34 0.69
CA CYS A 87 11.51 2.55 0.44
C CYS A 87 12.77 2.23 -0.38
N LEU A 88 13.03 3.05 -1.39
CA LEU A 88 14.15 2.90 -2.32
C LEU A 88 15.36 3.78 -1.96
N GLN A 89 15.23 4.66 -0.96
CA GLN A 89 16.15 5.77 -0.75
C GLN A 89 16.85 5.77 0.61
N GLY A 90 18.14 6.14 0.58
CA GLY A 90 18.94 6.48 1.76
C GLY A 90 19.10 5.34 2.77
N VAL A 91 19.21 5.71 4.05
CA VAL A 91 19.35 4.76 5.17
C VAL A 91 18.08 3.95 5.44
N ALA A 92 16.96 4.35 4.83
CA ALA A 92 15.68 3.66 4.93
C ALA A 92 15.46 2.70 3.76
N ALA A 93 16.43 2.52 2.86
CA ALA A 93 16.32 1.57 1.77
C ALA A 93 15.93 0.19 2.31
N ARG A 94 14.90 -0.42 1.70
CA ARG A 94 14.27 -1.68 2.11
C ARG A 94 13.42 -1.66 3.39
N ARG A 95 13.20 -0.50 4.00
CA ARG A 95 12.16 -0.38 5.04
C ARG A 95 10.78 -0.43 4.39
N HIS A 96 9.85 -1.11 5.07
CA HIS A 96 8.46 -1.24 4.66
C HIS A 96 7.62 -0.19 5.37
N PHE A 97 6.89 0.58 4.57
CA PHE A 97 5.92 1.58 5.00
C PHE A 97 4.53 1.01 4.75
N THR A 98 3.84 0.62 5.81
CA THR A 98 2.49 0.05 5.73
C THR A 98 1.46 1.10 6.11
N CYS A 99 0.60 1.47 5.16
CA CYS A 99 -0.53 2.36 5.34
C CYS A 99 -1.75 1.56 5.80
N PHE A 100 -2.25 1.83 7.00
CA PHE A 100 -3.49 1.23 7.51
C PHE A 100 -4.67 2.13 7.17
N ILE A 101 -5.71 1.56 6.56
CA ILE A 101 -6.86 2.27 6.03
C ILE A 101 -8.12 1.79 6.74
N GLU A 102 -8.90 2.73 7.27
CA GLU A 102 -10.19 2.49 7.91
C GLU A 102 -11.21 3.49 7.39
N ARG A 103 -12.44 3.02 7.13
CA ARG A 103 -13.54 3.87 6.62
C ARG A 103 -13.14 4.69 5.38
N GLY A 104 -12.27 4.12 4.55
CA GLY A 104 -11.78 4.75 3.32
C GLY A 104 -10.68 5.80 3.51
N HIS A 105 -10.12 5.98 4.70
CA HIS A 105 -9.05 6.94 4.98
C HIS A 105 -7.82 6.26 5.57
N VAL A 106 -6.62 6.73 5.21
CA VAL A 106 -5.41 6.32 5.91
C VAL A 106 -5.45 6.88 7.34
N VAL A 107 -5.28 6.00 8.33
CA VAL A 107 -5.35 6.37 9.75
C VAL A 107 -3.99 6.29 10.44
N ARG A 108 -3.06 5.53 9.87
CA ARG A 108 -1.72 5.32 10.41
C ARG A 108 -0.78 4.82 9.32
N VAL A 109 0.48 5.21 9.40
CA VAL A 109 1.58 4.57 8.66
C VAL A 109 2.55 3.97 9.68
N GLU A 110 2.94 2.72 9.46
CA GLU A 110 3.96 2.05 10.27
C GLU A 110 5.19 1.80 9.41
N VAL A 111 6.37 2.09 9.96
CA VAL A 111 7.66 1.84 9.31
C VAL A 111 8.33 0.66 10.01
N SER A 112 8.61 -0.40 9.26
CA SER A 112 9.28 -1.61 9.75
C SER A 112 10.47 -1.97 8.86
N GLY A 113 11.42 -2.76 9.38
CA GLY A 113 12.67 -3.12 8.68
C GLY A 113 13.93 -2.77 9.45
#